data_AF-A0A849THY6-F1
#
_entry.id   AF-A0A849THY6-F1
#
_cell.length_a   1.000
_cell.length_b   1.000
_cell.length_c   1.000
_cell.angle_alpha   90.00
_cell.angle_beta   90.00
_cell.angle_gamma   90.00
#
_symmetry.space_group_name_H-M   'P 1'
#
loop_
_entity.id
_entity.type
_entity.pdbx_description
1 polymer ?
#
loop_
_entity_poly.entity_id
_entity_poly.type
_entity_poly.pdbx_seq_one_letter_code
_entity_poly.pdbx_strand_id
1 'polypeptide(L)'
;MPSSKDAVIASLIKSFEAAPRREQPYPHWYLEHCLPTADVAELTALPFPAPALGGISGKREIHNATRQYFDAANMEKYPACKTLNEALQD
;
A
#
# COMPACT_ATOMS: atom_id res chain seq x y z
N MET A 1 -2.49 -3.10 -16.36
CA MET A 1 -1.12 -3.65 -16.33
C MET A 1 -0.40 -2.87 -15.26
N PRO A 2 0.18 -3.54 -14.25
CA PRO A 2 0.89 -2.84 -13.18
C PRO A 2 2.09 -2.09 -13.78
N SER A 3 2.52 -1.04 -13.10
CA SER A 3 3.71 -0.31 -13.53
C SER A 3 4.97 -1.13 -13.24
N SER A 4 6.14 -0.63 -13.65
CA SER A 4 7.41 -1.25 -13.30
C SER A 4 7.77 -0.96 -11.84
N LYS A 5 8.66 -1.80 -11.28
CA LYS A 5 9.30 -1.55 -9.98
C LYS A 5 9.84 -0.12 -9.87
N ASP A 6 10.59 0.33 -10.87
CA ASP A 6 11.20 1.66 -10.90
C ASP A 6 10.14 2.77 -10.91
N ALA A 7 8.99 2.55 -11.55
CA ALA A 7 7.91 3.53 -11.56
C ALA A 7 7.26 3.67 -10.17
N VAL A 8 7.13 2.58 -9.42
CA VAL A 8 6.68 2.60 -8.03
C VAL A 8 7.65 3.38 -7.16
N ILE A 9 8.95 3.07 -7.24
CA ILE A 9 10.01 3.76 -6.50
C ILE A 9 10.01 5.26 -6.82
N ALA A 10 10.00 5.60 -8.11
CA ALA A 10 9.99 6.99 -8.56
C ALA A 10 8.76 7.75 -8.06
N SER A 11 7.57 7.13 -8.05
CA SER A 11 6.35 7.74 -7.50
C SER A 11 6.49 8.04 -6.01
N LEU A 12 7.06 7.10 -5.25
CA LEU A 12 7.23 7.26 -3.80
C LEU A 12 8.27 8.34 -3.47
N ILE A 13 9.41 8.37 -4.15
CA ILE A 13 10.44 9.42 -3.98
C ILE A 13 9.82 10.79 -4.31
N LYS A 14 9.14 10.90 -5.45
CA LYS A 14 8.46 12.13 -5.84
C LYS A 14 7.43 12.58 -4.81
N SER A 15 6.71 11.64 -4.20
CA SER A 15 5.76 11.92 -3.12
C SER A 15 6.45 12.54 -1.91
N PHE A 16 7.62 12.03 -1.51
CA PHE A 16 8.41 12.61 -0.42
C PHE A 16 8.93 14.01 -0.77
N GLU A 17 9.50 14.18 -1.96
CA GLU A 17 10.08 15.46 -2.41
C GLU A 17 9.03 16.57 -2.54
N ALA A 18 7.83 16.22 -3.00
CA ALA A 18 6.75 17.17 -3.21
C ALA A 18 5.93 17.48 -1.94
N ALA A 19 6.08 16.68 -0.87
CA ALA A 19 5.26 16.81 0.32
C ALA A 19 5.56 18.13 1.07
N PRO A 20 4.59 19.05 1.18
CA PRO A 20 4.80 20.28 1.91
C PRO A 20 4.86 19.99 3.42
N ARG A 21 5.88 20.55 4.08
CA ARG A 21 5.92 20.57 5.55
C ARG A 21 4.77 21.44 6.06
N ARG A 22 4.01 20.90 7.01
CA ARG A 22 2.95 21.60 7.74
C ARG A 22 3.36 21.74 9.19
N GLU A 23 3.08 22.89 9.80
CA GLU A 23 3.54 23.19 11.17
C GLU A 23 2.45 23.03 12.24
N GLN A 24 1.17 23.02 11.86
CA GLN A 24 0.04 23.03 12.79
C GLN A 24 -0.84 21.80 12.59
N PRO A 25 -1.25 21.09 13.66
CA PRO A 25 -1.01 21.38 15.09
C PRO A 25 0.39 20.97 15.61
N TYR A 26 1.20 20.33 14.78
CA TYR A 26 2.61 20.00 15.01
C TYR A 26 3.30 19.77 13.66
N PRO A 27 4.64 19.75 13.58
CA PRO A 27 5.37 19.48 12.33
C PRO A 27 5.02 18.11 11.74
N HIS A 28 4.46 18.09 10.52
CA HIS A 28 4.08 16.86 9.81
C HIS A 28 4.07 17.06 8.28
N TRP A 29 3.92 15.93 7.57
CA TRP A 29 3.80 15.86 6.11
C TRP A 29 2.63 14.97 5.75
N TYR A 30 1.88 15.34 4.71
CA TYR A 30 0.96 14.44 4.03
C TYR A 30 1.58 14.06 2.70
N LEU A 31 1.68 12.76 2.48
CA LEU A 31 2.15 12.20 1.24
C LEU A 31 0.96 11.96 0.33
N GLU A 32 1.09 12.40 -0.91
CA GLU A 32 0.09 12.20 -1.95
C GLU A 32 0.74 11.49 -3.13
N HIS A 33 -0.03 10.67 -3.85
CA HIS A 33 0.46 9.93 -5.01
C HIS A 33 1.69 9.04 -4.73
N CYS A 34 1.74 8.38 -3.57
CA CYS A 34 2.83 7.48 -3.18
C CYS A 34 3.04 6.31 -4.14
N LEU A 35 2.00 5.94 -4.89
CA LEU A 35 2.01 4.86 -5.88
C LEU A 35 1.44 5.37 -7.20
N PRO A 36 1.84 4.80 -8.34
CA PRO A 36 1.21 5.07 -9.62
C PRO A 36 -0.28 4.70 -9.59
N THR A 37 -1.12 5.52 -10.22
CA THR A 37 -2.59 5.34 -10.20
C THR A 37 -3.04 3.98 -10.70
N ALA A 38 -2.32 3.39 -11.67
CA ALA A 38 -2.63 2.06 -12.21
C ALA A 38 -2.47 0.97 -11.14
N ASP A 39 -1.38 1.00 -10.37
CA ASP A 39 -1.12 0.06 -9.29
C ASP A 39 -2.14 0.21 -8.16
N VAL A 40 -2.55 1.45 -7.81
CA VAL A 40 -3.63 1.68 -6.83
C VAL A 40 -4.94 1.04 -7.31
N ALA A 41 -5.29 1.21 -8.58
CA ALA A 41 -6.51 0.62 -9.15
C ALA A 41 -6.47 -0.91 -9.11
N GLU A 42 -5.34 -1.53 -9.45
CA GLU A 42 -5.19 -2.99 -9.40
C GLU A 42 -5.22 -3.53 -7.97
N LEU A 43 -4.51 -2.89 -7.04
CA LEU A 43 -4.46 -3.29 -5.62
C LEU A 43 -5.83 -3.18 -4.93
N THR A 44 -6.60 -2.14 -5.26
CA THR A 44 -7.95 -1.96 -4.71
C THR A 44 -8.99 -2.88 -5.35
N ALA A 45 -8.72 -3.42 -6.54
CA ALA A 45 -9.57 -4.39 -7.22
C ALA A 45 -9.29 -5.85 -6.82
N LEU A 46 -8.32 -6.10 -5.93
CA LEU A 46 -8.00 -7.46 -5.47
C LEU A 46 -9.23 -8.08 -4.79
N PRO A 47 -9.51 -9.38 -5.03
CA PRO A 47 -10.74 -10.04 -4.57
C PRO A 47 -10.64 -10.47 -3.08
N PHE A 48 -10.06 -9.62 -2.24
CA PHE A 48 -9.92 -9.86 -0.82
C PHE A 48 -11.06 -9.17 -0.07
N PRO A 49 -11.87 -9.91 0.71
CA PRO A 49 -12.96 -9.31 1.45
C PRO A 49 -12.40 -8.39 2.55
N ALA A 50 -13.06 -7.25 2.77
CA ALA A 50 -12.78 -6.42 3.92
C ALA A 50 -13.01 -7.23 5.21
N PRO A 51 -12.08 -7.19 6.18
CA PRO A 51 -12.24 -7.95 7.42
C PRO A 51 -13.44 -7.42 8.21
N ALA A 52 -14.28 -8.33 8.70
CA ALA A 52 -15.39 -7.97 9.58
C ALA A 52 -14.84 -7.49 10.93
N LEU A 53 -15.12 -6.24 11.30
CA LEU A 53 -14.62 -5.66 12.55
C LEU A 53 -15.40 -6.14 13.78
N GLY A 54 -16.64 -6.63 13.61
CA GLY A 54 -17.43 -7.32 14.63
C GLY A 54 -17.75 -6.55 15.92
N GLY A 55 -17.24 -5.33 16.11
CA GLY A 55 -17.32 -4.56 17.35
C GLY A 55 -16.49 -5.14 18.51
N ILE A 56 -15.64 -6.15 18.27
CA ILE A 56 -14.95 -6.91 19.31
C ILE A 56 -13.61 -6.25 19.66
N SER A 57 -13.69 -5.09 20.32
CA SER A 57 -12.57 -4.32 20.89
C SER A 57 -11.55 -3.75 19.89
N GLY A 58 -10.87 -2.66 20.26
CA GLY A 58 -9.83 -2.01 19.43
C GLY A 58 -8.52 -2.78 19.29
N LYS A 59 -8.45 -4.06 19.69
CA LYS A 59 -7.21 -4.86 19.66
C LYS A 59 -6.99 -5.47 18.27
N ARG A 60 -5.97 -4.97 17.58
CA ARG A 60 -5.59 -5.41 16.21
C ARG A 60 -5.19 -6.88 16.09
N GLU A 61 -4.85 -7.53 17.19
CA GLU A 61 -4.39 -8.92 17.23
C GLU A 61 -5.49 -9.92 16.85
N ILE A 62 -6.75 -9.60 17.15
CA ILE A 62 -7.92 -10.46 16.92
C ILE A 62 -8.16 -10.70 15.41
N HIS A 63 -7.68 -9.80 14.55
CA HIS A 63 -7.87 -9.87 13.10
C HIS A 63 -6.64 -10.40 12.34
N ASN A 64 -5.63 -10.94 13.03
CA ASN A 64 -4.41 -11.42 12.37
C ASN A 64 -4.68 -12.57 11.39
N ALA A 65 -5.60 -13.49 11.73
CA ALA A 65 -5.93 -14.64 10.89
C ALA A 65 -6.63 -14.28 9.57
N THR A 66 -7.18 -13.07 9.46
CA THR A 66 -7.88 -12.58 8.25
C THR A 66 -7.02 -11.63 7.43
N ARG A 67 -5.76 -11.39 7.81
CA ARG A 67 -4.86 -10.52 7.06
C ARG A 67 -4.44 -11.20 5.77
N GLN A 68 -4.42 -10.41 4.70
CA GLN A 68 -3.82 -10.79 3.45
C GLN A 68 -2.46 -10.12 3.33
N TYR A 69 -1.51 -10.85 2.73
CA TYR A 69 -0.12 -10.45 2.64
C TYR A 69 0.32 -10.41 1.18
N PHE A 70 1.33 -9.59 0.87
CA PHE A 70 2.09 -9.66 -0.37
C PHE A 70 3.06 -10.85 -0.31
N ASP A 71 2.54 -12.06 -0.12
CA ASP A 71 3.30 -13.30 0.00
C ASP A 71 3.53 -13.97 -1.36
N ALA A 72 4.31 -15.06 -1.39
CA ALA A 72 4.65 -15.76 -2.63
C ALA A 72 3.41 -16.19 -3.43
N ALA A 73 2.36 -16.68 -2.76
CA ALA A 73 1.15 -17.15 -3.42
C ALA A 73 0.35 -15.99 -4.06
N ASN A 74 0.27 -14.84 -3.38
CA ASN A 74 -0.40 -13.66 -3.92
C ASN A 74 0.44 -12.94 -4.97
N MET A 75 1.77 -12.95 -4.87
CA MET A 75 2.68 -12.43 -5.89
C MET A 75 2.64 -13.24 -7.19
N GLU A 76 2.44 -14.56 -7.10
CA GLU A 76 2.26 -15.42 -8.28
C GLU A 76 0.93 -15.11 -8.99
N LYS A 77 -0.14 -14.85 -8.23
CA LYS A 77 -1.49 -14.64 -8.76
C LYS A 77 -1.75 -13.21 -9.25
N TYR A 78 -1.18 -12.22 -8.57
CA TYR A 78 -1.51 -10.81 -8.76
C TYR A 78 -0.25 -10.00 -9.07
N PRO A 79 -0.05 -9.59 -10.33
CA PRO A 79 1.14 -8.85 -10.75
C PRO A 79 1.43 -7.59 -9.91
N ALA A 80 0.40 -6.80 -9.56
CA ALA A 80 0.56 -5.62 -8.70
C ALA A 80 1.11 -5.96 -7.30
N CYS A 81 0.78 -7.12 -6.73
CA CYS A 81 1.35 -7.57 -5.45
C CYS A 81 2.86 -7.80 -5.57
N LYS A 82 3.29 -8.41 -6.67
CA LYS A 82 4.71 -8.66 -6.95
C LYS A 82 5.46 -7.34 -7.16
N THR A 83 4.97 -6.48 -8.05
CA THR A 83 5.59 -5.18 -8.34
C THR A 83 5.79 -4.35 -7.07
N LEU A 84 4.74 -4.23 -6.25
CA LEU A 84 4.83 -3.46 -5.01
C LEU A 84 5.77 -4.10 -3.99
N ASN A 85 5.74 -5.44 -3.86
CA ASN A 85 6.66 -6.14 -2.98
C ASN A 85 8.11 -5.86 -3.38
N GLU A 86 8.48 -6.12 -4.64
CA GLU A 86 9.85 -5.96 -5.14
C GLU A 86 10.36 -4.51 -5.07
N ALA A 87 9.47 -3.52 -5.21
CA ALA A 87 9.80 -2.10 -5.09
C ALA A 87 10.19 -1.65 -3.68
N LEU A 88 9.79 -2.39 -2.64
CA LEU A 88 9.99 -2.02 -1.24
C LEU A 88 11.01 -2.91 -0.51
N GLN A 89 11.83 -3.67 -1.24
CA GLN A 89 12.85 -4.57 -0.68
C GLN A 89 14.31 -4.09 -0.90
N ASP A 90 14.50 -2.97 -1.60
CA ASP A 90 15.83 -2.37 -1.80
C ASP A 90 16.14 -1.35 -0.68
#